data_AF-A0A6N6T9K8-F1
#
_entry.id   AF-A0A6N6T9K8-F1
#
_cell.length_a   1.000
_cell.length_b   1.000
_cell.length_c   1.000
_cell.angle_alpha   90.00
_cell.angle_beta   90.00
_cell.angle_gamma   90.00
#
_symmetry.space_group_name_H-M   'P 1'
#
loop_
_entity.id
_entity.type
_entity.pdbx_description
1 polymer ?
#
loop_
_entity_poly.entity_id
_entity_poly.type
_entity_poly.pdbx_seq_one_letter_code
_entity_poly.pdbx_strand_id
1 'polypeptide(L)'
;YNATSQLAQTTLRSVLGQHEMDEMLAGRDELNRDIQNILDAETDVWGIKVSNVEIKRVDIDESMIRAIARQAEAERERRAKIINAEGEFQAAERIRQAAEIIASQPQALQLRYLQTLNDIGIQNNTTIVFPVPLDLLKPLLTMAERGELERRG
;
A
#
# COMPACT_ATOMS: atom_id res chain seq x y z
N TYR A 1 -50.27 -4.16 13.08
CA TYR A 1 -49.58 -3.35 12.05
C TYR A 1 -48.55 -2.39 12.64
N ASN A 2 -48.90 -1.43 13.52
CA ASN A 2 -47.90 -0.49 14.07
C ASN A 2 -46.82 -1.15 14.95
N ALA A 3 -47.18 -2.10 15.81
CA ALA A 3 -46.22 -2.82 16.66
C ALA A 3 -45.20 -3.63 15.84
N THR A 4 -45.67 -4.36 14.81
CA THR A 4 -44.82 -5.13 13.89
C THR A 4 -43.87 -4.23 13.09
N SER A 5 -44.33 -3.03 12.68
CA SER A 5 -43.50 -2.05 11.98
C SER A 5 -42.39 -1.47 12.87
N GLN A 6 -42.69 -1.16 14.13
CA GLN A 6 -41.70 -0.67 15.10
C GLN A 6 -40.65 -1.72 15.47
N LEU A 7 -41.09 -2.98 15.60
CA LEU A 7 -40.21 -4.12 15.82
C LEU A 7 -39.24 -4.28 14.65
N ALA A 8 -39.78 -4.31 13.42
CA ALA A 8 -38.98 -4.37 12.19
C ALA A 8 -37.94 -3.25 12.12
N GLN A 9 -38.30 -2.00 12.44
CA GLN A 9 -37.35 -0.88 12.43
C GLN A 9 -36.25 -1.01 13.48
N THR A 10 -36.56 -1.53 14.67
CA THR A 10 -35.58 -1.70 15.75
C THR A 10 -34.59 -2.81 15.40
N THR A 11 -35.09 -3.94 14.90
CA THR A 11 -34.29 -5.07 14.44
C THR A 11 -33.40 -4.68 13.27
N LEU A 12 -33.94 -3.95 12.28
CA LEU A 12 -33.14 -3.42 11.17
C LEU A 12 -31.97 -2.57 11.67
N ARG A 13 -32.23 -1.62 12.58
CA ARG A 13 -31.19 -0.73 13.13
C ARG A 13 -30.11 -1.50 13.90
N SER A 14 -30.49 -2.52 14.66
CA SER A 14 -29.53 -3.32 15.42
C SER A 14 -28.62 -4.15 14.51
N VAL A 15 -29.19 -4.84 13.52
CA VAL A 15 -28.44 -5.67 12.57
C VAL A 15 -27.51 -4.79 11.73
N LEU A 16 -28.02 -3.66 11.22
CA LEU A 16 -27.24 -2.71 10.44
C LEU A 16 -26.07 -2.08 11.24
N GLY A 17 -26.13 -2.06 12.57
CA GLY A 17 -25.05 -1.56 13.43
C GLY A 17 -24.01 -2.62 13.82
N GLN A 18 -24.29 -3.90 13.60
CA GLN A 18 -23.40 -5.02 13.96
C GLN A 18 -22.54 -5.51 12.79
N HIS A 19 -22.96 -5.26 11.55
CA HIS A 19 -22.20 -5.61 10.34
C HIS A 19 -21.28 -4.48 9.89
N GLU A 20 -20.11 -4.84 9.35
CA GLU A 20 -19.25 -3.86 8.68
C GLU A 20 -19.90 -3.39 7.37
N MET A 21 -19.69 -2.12 7.03
CA MET A 21 -20.31 -1.46 5.86
C MET A 21 -20.01 -2.19 4.54
N ASP A 22 -18.82 -2.76 4.40
CA ASP A 22 -18.42 -3.54 3.21
C ASP A 22 -19.24 -4.84 3.08
N GLU A 23 -19.58 -5.48 4.20
CA GLU A 23 -20.41 -6.68 4.25
C GLU A 23 -21.87 -6.35 3.87
N MET A 24 -22.34 -5.16 4.27
CA MET A 24 -23.70 -4.69 3.96
C MET A 24 -23.88 -4.26 2.50
N LEU A 25 -22.80 -3.82 1.85
CA LEU A 25 -22.80 -3.46 0.44
C LEU A 25 -22.55 -4.66 -0.48
N ALA A 26 -21.71 -5.62 -0.07
CA ALA A 26 -21.36 -6.80 -0.86
C ALA A 26 -22.32 -7.99 -0.64
N GLY A 27 -23.01 -8.05 0.50
CA GLY A 27 -23.79 -9.22 0.97
C GLY A 27 -25.27 -8.93 1.24
N ARG A 28 -25.97 -8.27 0.30
CA ARG A 28 -27.41 -7.95 0.46
C ARG A 28 -28.29 -9.18 0.73
N ASP A 29 -27.98 -10.31 0.11
CA ASP A 29 -28.77 -11.53 0.24
C ASP A 29 -28.65 -12.17 1.63
N GLU A 30 -27.45 -12.10 2.21
CA GLU A 30 -27.17 -12.59 3.57
C GLU A 30 -27.86 -11.70 4.62
N LEU A 31 -27.74 -10.38 4.46
CA LEU A 31 -28.40 -9.41 5.32
C LEU A 31 -29.94 -9.53 5.29
N ASN A 32 -30.52 -9.71 4.10
CA ASN A 32 -31.97 -9.91 3.95
C ASN A 32 -32.43 -11.20 4.67
N ARG A 33 -31.66 -12.28 4.56
CA ARG A 33 -31.95 -13.57 5.21
C ARG A 33 -31.90 -13.44 6.73
N ASP A 34 -30.89 -12.75 7.27
CA ASP A 34 -30.74 -12.59 8.71
C ASP A 34 -31.87 -11.74 9.30
N ILE A 35 -32.24 -10.65 8.62
CA ILE A 35 -33.39 -9.82 9.02
C ILE A 35 -34.69 -10.61 8.93
N GLN A 36 -34.88 -11.42 7.88
CA GLN A 36 -36.06 -12.27 7.74
C GLN A 36 -36.18 -13.27 8.89
N ASN A 37 -35.08 -13.96 9.25
CA ASN A 37 -35.07 -14.95 10.31
C ASN A 37 -35.44 -14.34 11.67
N ILE A 38 -34.88 -13.16 11.99
CA ILE A 38 -35.17 -12.49 13.25
C ILE A 38 -36.62 -12.01 13.29
N LEU A 39 -37.10 -11.41 12.19
CA LEU A 39 -38.48 -10.93 12.11
C LEU A 39 -39.49 -12.06 12.20
N ASP A 40 -39.30 -13.16 11.47
CA ASP A 40 -40.21 -14.31 11.51
C ASP A 40 -40.30 -14.88 12.93
N ALA A 41 -39.18 -15.02 13.63
CA ALA A 41 -39.13 -15.53 15.00
C ALA A 41 -39.85 -14.60 16.00
N GLU A 42 -39.67 -13.28 15.89
CA GLU A 42 -40.34 -12.34 16.80
C GLU A 42 -41.81 -12.09 16.46
N THR A 43 -42.24 -12.29 15.20
CA THR A 43 -43.65 -12.12 14.80
C THR A 43 -44.50 -13.38 14.92
N ASP A 44 -43.88 -14.55 15.14
CA ASP A 44 -44.59 -15.82 15.33
C ASP A 44 -45.51 -15.78 16.55
N VAL A 45 -45.14 -15.03 17.60
CA VAL A 45 -45.95 -14.79 18.81
C VAL A 45 -47.28 -14.08 18.51
N TRP A 46 -47.38 -13.44 17.33
CA TRP A 46 -48.58 -12.77 16.84
C TRP A 46 -49.29 -13.57 15.72
N GLY A 47 -48.80 -14.77 15.39
CA GLY A 47 -49.34 -15.61 14.32
C GLY A 47 -49.10 -15.05 12.91
N ILE A 48 -48.09 -14.21 12.74
CA ILE A 48 -47.74 -13.57 11.47
C ILE A 48 -46.47 -14.21 10.93
N LYS A 49 -46.56 -14.77 9.71
CA LYS A 49 -45.42 -15.37 8.99
C LYS A 49 -44.81 -14.38 8.02
N VAL A 50 -43.49 -14.20 8.09
CA VAL A 50 -42.73 -13.24 7.25
C VAL A 50 -42.07 -13.99 6.09
N SER A 51 -42.70 -13.93 4.91
CA SER A 51 -42.25 -14.70 3.74
C SER A 51 -41.08 -14.09 2.97
N ASN A 52 -40.89 -12.76 3.01
CA ASN A 52 -39.77 -12.09 2.36
C ASN A 52 -39.52 -10.71 2.97
N VAL A 53 -38.25 -10.31 3.09
CA VAL A 53 -37.83 -8.97 3.53
C VAL A 53 -36.85 -8.42 2.51
N GLU A 54 -37.08 -7.18 2.07
CA GLU A 54 -36.21 -6.49 1.13
C GLU A 54 -35.87 -5.09 1.65
N ILE A 55 -34.57 -4.84 1.83
CA ILE A 55 -34.09 -3.52 2.21
C ILE A 55 -34.18 -2.58 1.00
N LYS A 56 -35.16 -1.66 1.03
CA LYS A 56 -35.31 -0.64 -0.03
C LYS A 56 -34.31 0.50 0.05
N ARG A 57 -34.25 1.18 1.20
CA ARG A 57 -33.37 2.33 1.43
C ARG A 57 -33.05 2.41 2.92
N VAL A 58 -31.77 2.37 3.26
CA VAL A 58 -31.30 2.63 4.63
C VAL A 58 -30.95 4.11 4.68
N ASP A 59 -31.69 4.88 5.48
CA ASP A 59 -31.32 6.26 5.79
C ASP A 59 -30.23 6.21 6.86
N ILE A 60 -28.98 6.22 6.41
CA ILE A 60 -27.81 6.34 7.27
C ILE A 60 -27.71 7.80 7.70
N ASP A 61 -27.57 8.04 9.00
CA ASP A 61 -27.39 9.39 9.49
C ASP A 61 -26.04 9.97 9.06
N GLU A 62 -25.98 11.29 8.91
CA GLU A 62 -24.80 11.99 8.42
C GLU A 62 -23.58 11.84 9.35
N SER A 63 -23.80 11.59 10.64
CA SER A 63 -22.72 11.38 11.61
C SER A 63 -22.02 10.03 11.41
N MET A 64 -22.78 8.99 11.08
CA MET A 64 -22.28 7.66 10.78
C MET A 64 -21.52 7.65 9.46
N ILE A 65 -22.02 8.33 8.41
CA ILE A 65 -21.31 8.51 7.13
C ILE A 65 -19.93 9.15 7.37
N ARG A 66 -19.87 10.20 8.20
CA ARG A 66 -18.60 10.86 8.56
C ARG A 66 -17.66 9.98 9.39
N ALA A 67 -18.20 9.10 10.23
CA ALA A 67 -17.39 8.14 10.99
C ALA A 67 -16.79 7.07 10.07
N ILE A 68 -17.60 6.52 9.16
CA ILE A 68 -17.19 5.53 8.16
C ILE A 68 -16.13 6.13 7.23
N ALA A 69 -16.35 7.33 6.71
CA ALA A 69 -15.37 7.99 5.84
C ALA A 69 -14.01 8.16 6.55
N ARG A 70 -14.01 8.58 7.82
CA ARG A 70 -12.77 8.71 8.60
C ARG A 70 -12.07 7.38 8.86
N GLN A 71 -12.83 6.32 9.16
CA GLN A 71 -12.27 4.98 9.36
C GLN A 71 -11.70 4.41 8.06
N ALA A 72 -12.42 4.56 6.94
CA ALA A 72 -11.98 4.12 5.63
C ALA A 72 -10.71 4.86 5.18
N GLU A 73 -10.63 6.17 5.40
CA GLU A 73 -9.43 6.98 5.12
C GLU A 73 -8.24 6.49 5.95
N ALA A 74 -8.43 6.26 7.25
CA ALA A 74 -7.38 5.81 8.15
C ALA A 74 -6.84 4.42 7.78
N GLU A 75 -7.72 3.46 7.47
CA GLU A 75 -7.30 2.13 7.04
C GLU A 75 -6.62 2.18 5.66
N ARG A 76 -7.10 3.03 4.75
CA ARG A 76 -6.46 3.25 3.45
C ARG A 76 -5.05 3.81 3.62
N GLU A 77 -4.87 4.80 4.48
CA GLU A 77 -3.56 5.40 4.76
C GLU A 77 -2.62 4.37 5.41
N ARG A 78 -3.12 3.58 6.37
CA ARG A 78 -2.37 2.50 7.01
C ARG A 78 -1.89 1.47 6.00
N ARG A 79 -2.79 1.01 5.12
CA ARG A 79 -2.45 0.06 4.04
C ARG A 79 -1.45 0.63 3.07
N ALA A 80 -1.62 1.89 2.66
CA ALA A 80 -0.67 2.56 1.77
C ALA A 80 0.74 2.62 2.37
N LYS A 81 0.87 2.93 3.67
CA LYS A 81 2.15 2.92 4.38
C LYS A 81 2.82 1.54 4.38
N ILE A 82 2.06 0.48 4.62
CA ILE A 82 2.59 -0.89 4.62
C ILE A 82 3.06 -1.29 3.21
N ILE A 83 2.25 -1.01 2.19
CA ILE A 83 2.59 -1.34 0.79
C ILE A 83 3.86 -0.60 0.36
N ASN A 84 3.98 0.69 0.71
CA ASN A 84 5.18 1.45 0.39
C ASN A 84 6.41 0.92 1.12
N ALA A 85 6.31 0.65 2.42
CA ALA A 85 7.42 0.10 3.20
C ALA A 85 7.88 -1.27 2.68
N GLU A 86 6.94 -2.13 2.30
CA GLU A 86 7.24 -3.43 1.69
C GLU A 86 7.91 -3.26 0.32
N GLY A 87 7.41 -2.34 -0.51
CA GLY A 87 8.02 -2.01 -1.80
C GLY A 87 9.45 -1.48 -1.67
N GLU A 88 9.68 -0.60 -0.70
CA GLU A 88 11.02 -0.08 -0.39
C GLU A 88 11.97 -1.18 0.09
N PHE A 89 11.50 -2.06 0.98
CA PHE A 89 12.30 -3.20 1.46
C PHE A 89 12.69 -4.13 0.31
N GLN A 90 11.74 -4.50 -0.55
CA GLN A 90 12.00 -5.34 -1.71
C GLN A 90 13.00 -4.68 -2.67
N ALA A 91 12.85 -3.39 -2.93
CA ALA A 91 13.78 -2.64 -3.77
C ALA A 91 15.20 -2.63 -3.17
N ALA A 92 15.33 -2.34 -1.87
CA ALA A 92 16.61 -2.32 -1.17
C ALA A 92 17.31 -3.69 -1.21
N GLU A 93 16.57 -4.77 -0.99
CA GLU A 93 17.13 -6.13 -1.03
C GLU A 93 17.62 -6.51 -2.44
N ARG A 94 16.88 -6.12 -3.49
CA ARG A 94 17.34 -6.34 -4.88
C ARG A 94 18.59 -5.53 -5.20
N ILE A 95 18.69 -4.30 -4.71
CA ILE A 95 19.89 -3.47 -4.88
C ILE A 95 21.08 -4.10 -4.16
N ARG A 96 20.88 -4.60 -2.93
CA ARG A 96 21.91 -5.30 -2.15
C ARG A 96 22.45 -6.52 -2.90
N GLN A 97 21.57 -7.37 -3.40
CA GLN A 97 21.94 -8.55 -4.19
C GLN A 97 22.71 -8.17 -5.47
N ALA A 98 22.25 -7.13 -6.19
CA ALA A 98 22.95 -6.63 -7.36
C ALA A 98 24.35 -6.11 -7.00
N ALA A 99 24.50 -5.42 -5.87
CA ALA A 99 25.80 -4.95 -5.39
C ALA A 99 26.75 -6.12 -5.05
N GLU A 100 26.26 -7.18 -4.41
CA GLU A 100 27.05 -8.39 -4.12
C GLU A 100 27.55 -9.06 -5.39
N ILE A 101 26.68 -9.23 -6.40
CA ILE A 101 27.06 -9.80 -7.70
C ILE A 101 28.18 -8.98 -8.34
N ILE A 102 28.05 -7.65 -8.31
CA ILE A 102 29.02 -6.74 -8.94
C ILE A 102 30.34 -6.69 -8.17
N ALA A 103 30.29 -6.77 -6.84
CA ALA A 103 31.49 -6.90 -6.02
C ALA A 103 32.22 -8.23 -6.29
N SER A 104 31.48 -9.31 -6.54
CA SER A 104 32.05 -10.63 -6.83
C SER A 104 32.69 -10.75 -8.23
N GLN A 105 32.31 -9.88 -9.17
CA GLN A 105 32.76 -9.92 -10.57
C GLN A 105 33.33 -8.56 -11.00
N PRO A 106 34.65 -8.36 -10.99
CA PRO A 106 35.29 -7.10 -11.38
C PRO A 106 34.88 -6.60 -12.78
N GLN A 107 34.63 -7.52 -13.72
CA GLN A 107 34.19 -7.21 -15.08
C GLN A 107 32.77 -6.60 -15.12
N ALA A 108 31.90 -6.94 -14.16
CA ALA A 108 30.55 -6.40 -14.07
C ALA A 108 30.55 -4.90 -13.75
N LEU A 109 31.49 -4.44 -12.92
CA LEU A 109 31.67 -3.01 -12.64
C LEU A 109 32.12 -2.25 -13.89
N GLN A 110 33.02 -2.83 -14.69
CA GLN A 110 33.49 -2.24 -15.94
C GLN A 110 32.38 -2.17 -16.99
N LEU A 111 31.55 -3.20 -17.12
CA LEU A 111 30.38 -3.16 -18.02
C LEU A 111 29.38 -2.10 -17.57
N ARG A 112 29.09 -2.01 -16.25
CA ARG A 112 28.21 -0.97 -15.71
C ARG A 112 28.75 0.43 -15.96
N TYR A 113 30.05 0.61 -15.82
CA TYR A 113 30.72 1.86 -16.16
C TYR A 113 30.54 2.25 -17.63
N LEU A 114 30.74 1.32 -18.56
CA LEU A 114 30.50 1.55 -20.00
C LEU A 114 29.03 1.86 -20.31
N GLN A 115 28.08 1.18 -19.63
CA GLN A 115 26.66 1.48 -19.75
C GLN A 115 26.33 2.90 -19.28
N THR A 116 26.85 3.30 -18.10
CA THR A 116 26.66 4.67 -17.60
C THR A 116 27.25 5.72 -18.55
N LEU A 117 28.42 5.44 -19.17
CA LEU A 117 28.99 6.32 -20.19
C LEU A 117 28.10 6.42 -21.44
N ASN A 118 27.54 5.30 -21.89
CA ASN A 118 26.62 5.28 -23.03
C ASN A 118 25.32 6.06 -22.74
N ASP A 119 24.74 5.89 -21.54
CA ASP A 119 23.54 6.60 -21.13
C ASP A 119 23.77 8.12 -21.04
N ILE A 120 24.93 8.54 -20.52
CA ILE A 120 25.35 9.95 -20.50
C ILE A 120 25.59 10.47 -21.92
N GLY A 121 26.20 9.68 -22.80
CA GLY A 121 26.47 10.07 -24.19
C GLY A 121 25.21 10.20 -25.06
N ILE A 122 24.14 9.50 -24.72
CA ILE A 122 22.84 9.59 -25.40
C ILE A 122 22.06 10.84 -24.95
N GLN A 123 22.23 11.27 -23.70
CA GLN A 123 21.66 12.53 -23.22
C GLN A 123 22.55 13.68 -23.69
N ASN A 124 22.09 14.48 -24.66
CA ASN A 124 22.78 15.65 -25.26
C ASN A 124 23.23 16.72 -24.23
N ASN A 125 24.20 16.44 -23.37
CA ASN A 125 24.68 17.35 -22.34
C ASN A 125 26.15 17.72 -22.60
N THR A 126 26.45 19.01 -22.74
CA THR A 126 27.76 19.53 -23.20
C THR A 126 28.87 19.42 -22.14
N THR A 127 28.55 19.01 -20.91
CA THR A 127 29.51 18.82 -19.81
C THR A 127 29.53 17.37 -19.36
N ILE A 128 30.61 16.65 -19.67
CA ILE A 128 30.85 15.26 -19.26
C ILE A 128 31.63 15.29 -17.93
N VAL A 129 30.96 15.01 -16.82
CA VAL A 129 31.62 14.81 -15.52
C VAL A 129 32.13 13.37 -15.49
N PHE A 130 33.45 13.21 -15.56
CA PHE A 130 34.09 11.90 -15.61
C PHE A 130 34.61 11.50 -14.22
N PRO A 131 33.94 10.57 -13.50
CA PRO A 131 34.47 10.06 -12.25
C PRO A 131 35.64 9.11 -12.56
N VAL A 132 36.87 9.56 -12.29
CA VAL A 132 38.08 8.72 -12.40
C VAL A 132 38.24 7.93 -11.09
N PRO A 133 38.33 6.59 -11.14
CA PRO A 133 38.66 5.78 -9.97
C PRO A 133 40.00 6.21 -9.36
N LEU A 134 40.04 6.43 -8.05
CA LEU A 134 41.26 6.82 -7.33
C LEU A 134 42.40 5.82 -7.54
N ASP A 135 42.09 4.55 -7.79
CA ASP A 135 43.07 3.51 -8.05
C ASP A 135 43.90 3.75 -9.32
N LEU A 136 43.33 4.41 -10.34
CA LEU A 136 44.06 4.82 -11.55
C LEU A 136 44.95 6.05 -11.31
N LEU A 137 44.62 6.86 -10.30
CA LEU A 137 45.35 8.06 -9.93
C LEU A 137 46.46 7.78 -8.90
N LYS A 138 46.39 6.67 -8.15
CA LYS A 138 47.40 6.25 -7.16
C LYS A 138 48.84 6.27 -7.70
N PRO A 139 49.16 5.79 -8.92
CA PRO A 139 50.52 5.84 -9.46
C PRO A 139 51.02 7.28 -9.68
N LEU A 140 50.14 8.17 -10.13
CA LEU A 140 50.45 9.59 -10.36
C LEU A 140 50.65 10.36 -9.05
N LEU A 141 49.79 10.10 -8.06
CA LEU A 141 49.88 10.68 -6.71
C LEU A 141 51.16 10.22 -5.99
N THR A 142 51.46 8.92 -6.04
CA THR A 142 52.67 8.38 -5.40
C THR A 142 53.96 8.85 -6.08
N MET A 143 53.93 9.15 -7.38
CA MET A 143 55.05 9.82 -8.08
C MET A 143 55.21 11.28 -7.67
N ALA A 144 54.10 12.01 -7.50
CA ALA A 144 54.12 13.40 -7.04
C ALA A 144 54.68 13.51 -5.60
N GLU A 145 54.28 12.63 -4.70
CA GLU A 145 54.78 12.59 -3.31
C GLU A 145 56.28 12.30 -3.24
N ARG A 146 56.81 11.39 -4.08
CA ARG A 146 58.26 11.13 -4.15
C ARG A 146 59.05 12.33 -4.68
N GLY A 147 58.51 13.03 -5.68
CA GLY A 147 59.15 14.23 -6.23
C GLY A 147 59.20 15.42 -5.26
N GLU A 148 58.29 15.50 -4.30
CA GLU A 148 58.34 16.52 -3.22
C GLU A 148 59.37 16.19 -2.13
N LEU A 149 59.59 14.90 -1.85
CA LEU A 149 60.63 14.45 -0.92
C LEU A 149 62.05 14.70 -1.46
N GLU A 150 62.29 14.54 -2.77
CA GLU A 150 63.59 14.81 -3.41
C GLU A 150 63.94 16.30 -3.48
N ARG A 151 62.96 17.21 -3.39
CA ARG A 151 63.20 18.67 -3.40
C ARG A 151 63.47 19.28 -2.02
N ARG A 152 63.30 18.51 -0.94
CA ARG A 152 63.45 18.96 0.46
C ARG A 152 64.69 18.41 1.15
N GLY A 153 65.46 17.54 0.51
CA GLY A 153 66.78 17.06 0.94
C GLY A 153 67.89 17.78 0.19
#